data_AF-A0A8B8RAN1-F1
#
_entry.id   AF-A0A8B8RAN1-F1
#
_cell.length_a   1.000
_cell.length_b   1.000
_cell.length_c   1.000
_cell.angle_alpha   90.00
_cell.angle_beta   90.00
_cell.angle_gamma   90.00
#
_symmetry.space_group_name_H-M   'P 1'
#
loop_
_entity.id
_entity.type
_entity.pdbx_description
1 polymer ?
#
loop_
_entity_poly.entity_id
_entity_poly.type
_entity_poly.pdbx_seq_one_letter_code
_entity_poly.pdbx_strand_id
1 'polypeptide(L)'
;MKASVVLSLIGYLVVPSGAAVLGRCVVAKKLHEGGLSDFEGYSLENWVCLAYFESKFNPTAVYDNSNGNFTGYGLFQIRNNDWCDHGKNRCHVSCSALLNPNLNETIECAKKIVKGKRGMGACEIPCRRLAGASGASKHRRDC
;
A
#
# COMPACT_ATOMS: atom_id res chain seq x y z
N MET A 1 33.66 -48.38 8.77
CA MET A 1 32.88 -47.65 7.73
C MET A 1 32.05 -46.59 8.44
N LYS A 2 32.11 -45.36 7.93
CA LYS A 2 31.61 -44.11 8.54
C LYS A 2 30.09 -44.01 8.40
N ALA A 3 29.40 -43.48 9.41
CA ALA A 3 28.20 -42.67 9.20
C ALA A 3 27.87 -41.90 10.48
N SER A 4 28.51 -40.74 10.67
CA SER A 4 28.00 -39.70 11.54
C SER A 4 26.72 -39.15 10.93
N VAL A 5 25.56 -39.50 11.48
CA VAL A 5 24.29 -38.88 11.09
C VAL A 5 24.02 -37.75 12.08
N VAL A 6 24.58 -36.59 11.78
CA VAL A 6 24.24 -35.33 12.46
C VAL A 6 22.83 -34.99 12.01
N LEU A 7 21.84 -35.31 12.85
CA LEU A 7 20.45 -34.93 12.65
C LEU A 7 20.32 -33.42 12.96
N SER A 8 20.73 -32.58 12.00
CA SER A 8 20.51 -31.15 12.04
C SER A 8 19.01 -30.89 11.89
N LEU A 9 18.32 -30.76 13.03
CA LEU A 9 16.96 -30.23 13.09
C LEU A 9 17.03 -28.74 12.78
N ILE A 10 17.02 -28.41 11.49
CA ILE A 10 16.75 -27.06 11.02
C ILE A 10 15.29 -26.79 11.39
N GLY A 11 15.10 -26.16 12.55
CA GLY A 11 13.83 -25.59 12.95
C GLY A 11 13.47 -24.52 11.93
N TYR A 12 12.63 -24.89 10.96
CA TYR A 12 12.02 -23.93 10.05
C TYR A 12 11.20 -22.99 10.93
N LEU A 13 11.67 -21.75 11.10
CA LEU A 13 10.84 -20.66 11.59
C LEU A 13 9.75 -20.47 10.54
N VAL A 14 8.62 -21.15 10.74
CA VAL A 14 7.38 -20.77 10.08
C VAL A 14 7.00 -19.43 10.70
N VAL A 15 7.55 -18.35 10.13
CA VAL A 15 7.05 -17.01 10.37
C VAL A 15 5.59 -17.06 9.93
N PRO A 16 4.62 -16.79 10.82
CA PRO A 16 3.25 -16.67 10.40
C PRO A 16 3.20 -15.49 9.42
N SER A 17 3.13 -15.77 8.12
CA SER A 17 2.84 -14.76 7.10
C SER A 17 1.35 -14.43 7.12
N GLY A 18 0.80 -14.18 8.31
CA GLY A 18 -0.46 -13.47 8.43
C GLY A 18 -0.13 -12.03 8.11
N ALA A 19 -0.51 -11.55 6.93
CA ALA A 19 -0.28 -10.18 6.52
C ALA A 19 -0.93 -9.23 7.54
N ALA A 20 -0.10 -8.72 8.46
CA ALA A 20 -0.57 -7.87 9.52
C ALA A 20 -0.99 -6.53 8.94
N VAL A 21 -2.21 -6.11 9.27
CA VAL A 21 -2.65 -4.73 9.07
C VAL A 21 -1.60 -3.82 9.72
N LEU A 22 -1.04 -2.89 8.94
CA LEU A 22 0.02 -2.01 9.43
C LEU A 22 -0.57 -0.96 10.37
N GLY A 23 0.17 -0.63 11.42
CA GLY A 23 -0.17 0.50 12.29
C GLY A 23 -0.08 1.82 11.54
N ARG A 24 -0.94 2.78 11.88
CA ARG A 24 -0.99 4.12 11.25
C ARG A 24 0.40 4.79 11.16
N CYS A 25 1.17 4.81 12.25
CA CYS A 25 2.49 5.44 12.27
C CYS A 25 3.55 4.64 11.48
N VAL A 26 3.40 3.32 11.39
CA VAL A 26 4.25 2.49 10.53
C VAL A 26 4.01 2.82 9.06
N VAL A 27 2.73 2.97 8.67
CA VAL A 27 2.36 3.43 7.32
C VAL A 27 2.90 4.84 7.09
N ALA A 28 2.64 5.80 7.99
CA ALA A 28 3.12 7.18 7.85
C ALA A 28 4.64 7.23 7.67
N LYS A 29 5.40 6.52 8.50
CA LYS A 29 6.87 6.43 8.39
C LYS A 29 7.31 5.87 7.05
N LYS A 30 6.75 4.73 6.61
CA LYS A 30 7.09 4.11 5.32
C LYS A 30 6.77 5.02 4.12
N LEU A 31 5.62 5.71 4.14
CA LEU A 31 5.24 6.64 3.08
C LEU A 31 6.13 7.90 3.08
N HIS A 32 6.54 8.38 4.27
CA HIS A 32 7.51 9.46 4.40
C HIS A 32 8.89 9.06 3.85
N GLU A 33 9.43 7.93 4.31
CA GLU A 33 10.72 7.39 3.84
C GLU A 33 10.70 7.08 2.33
N GLY A 34 9.54 6.67 1.81
CA GLY A 34 9.31 6.49 0.37
C GLY A 34 9.17 7.79 -0.42
N GLY A 35 9.26 8.96 0.21
CA GLY A 35 9.25 10.26 -0.46
C GLY A 35 7.87 10.69 -0.97
N LEU A 36 6.79 10.30 -0.29
CA LEU A 36 5.44 10.78 -0.60
C LEU A 36 5.04 12.04 0.18
N SER A 37 5.86 12.46 1.16
CA SER A 37 5.63 13.75 1.83
C SER A 37 5.79 14.88 0.82
N ASP A 38 4.70 15.60 0.57
CA ASP A 38 4.59 16.73 -0.37
C ASP A 38 4.78 16.36 -1.85
N PHE A 39 4.71 15.07 -2.18
CA PHE A 39 4.79 14.62 -3.57
C PHE A 39 3.59 15.11 -4.38
N GLU A 40 3.85 15.84 -5.47
CA GLU A 40 2.83 16.47 -6.33
C GLU A 40 1.85 17.38 -5.54
N GLY A 41 2.31 17.96 -4.43
CA GLY A 41 1.51 18.87 -3.58
C GLY A 41 0.60 18.17 -2.56
N TYR A 42 0.69 16.85 -2.42
CA TYR A 42 -0.08 16.08 -1.44
C TYR A 42 0.72 15.85 -0.16
N SER A 43 0.22 16.38 0.96
CA SER A 43 0.83 16.15 2.28
C SER A 43 0.79 14.68 2.70
N LEU A 44 1.67 14.27 3.62
CA LEU A 44 1.73 12.90 4.13
C LEU A 44 0.39 12.42 4.71
N GLU A 45 -0.39 13.31 5.33
CA GLU A 45 -1.70 13.00 5.88
C GLU A 45 -2.71 12.61 4.81
N ASN A 46 -2.63 13.18 3.61
CA ASN A 46 -3.48 12.78 2.49
C ASN A 46 -3.20 11.33 2.09
N TRP A 47 -1.93 10.94 2.04
CA TRP A 47 -1.51 9.58 1.71
C TRP A 47 -1.89 8.56 2.79
N VAL A 48 -1.72 8.92 4.07
CA VAL A 48 -2.15 8.08 5.19
C VAL A 48 -3.68 7.93 5.19
N CYS A 49 -4.41 9.02 4.93
CA CYS A 49 -5.86 8.97 4.81
C CYS A 49 -6.30 8.05 3.65
N LEU A 50 -5.65 8.17 2.49
CA LEU A 50 -5.88 7.29 1.34
C LEU A 50 -5.72 5.81 1.72
N ALA A 51 -4.58 5.44 2.32
CA ALA A 51 -4.31 4.08 2.76
C ALA A 51 -5.39 3.54 3.72
N TYR A 52 -5.95 4.38 4.60
CA TYR A 52 -7.01 3.98 5.50
C TYR A 52 -8.35 3.74 4.78
N PHE A 53 -8.73 4.60 3.83
CA PHE A 53 -9.99 4.46 3.12
C PHE A 53 -9.97 3.30 2.12
N GLU A 54 -8.85 3.09 1.44
CA GLU A 54 -8.71 2.03 0.44
C GLU A 54 -8.62 0.63 1.06
N SER A 55 -7.80 0.46 2.10
CA SER A 55 -7.47 -0.89 2.59
C SER A 55 -7.48 -1.03 4.11
N LYS A 56 -7.83 0.02 4.86
CA LYS A 56 -7.69 0.05 6.33
C LYS A 56 -6.26 -0.27 6.79
N PHE A 57 -5.26 0.19 6.02
CA PHE A 57 -3.83 -0.09 6.23
C PHE A 57 -3.42 -1.55 6.01
N ASN A 58 -4.22 -2.36 5.32
CA ASN A 58 -3.85 -3.73 4.98
C ASN A 58 -2.97 -3.74 3.70
N PRO A 59 -1.66 -4.06 3.80
CA PRO A 59 -0.76 -4.03 2.65
C PRO A 59 -1.00 -5.18 1.67
N THR A 60 -1.81 -6.18 2.03
CA THR A 60 -2.14 -7.33 1.17
C THR A 60 -3.63 -7.41 0.88
N ALA A 61 -4.36 -6.30 1.01
CA ALA A 61 -5.78 -6.26 0.66
C ALA A 61 -5.98 -6.52 -0.84
N VAL A 62 -6.95 -7.37 -1.16
CA VAL A 62 -7.42 -7.61 -2.52
C VAL A 62 -8.92 -7.38 -2.54
N TYR A 63 -9.38 -6.52 -3.45
CA TYR A 63 -10.80 -6.24 -3.65
C TYR A 63 -11.17 -6.54 -5.09
N ASP A 64 -12.05 -7.52 -5.29
CA ASP A 64 -12.61 -7.80 -6.61
C ASP A 64 -13.85 -6.94 -6.86
N ASN A 65 -13.80 -6.10 -7.90
CA ASN A 65 -14.92 -5.29 -8.32
C ASN A 65 -15.51 -5.85 -9.62
N SER A 66 -16.40 -6.84 -9.48
CA SER A 66 -17.02 -7.51 -10.62
C SER A 66 -17.85 -6.55 -11.48
N ASN A 67 -18.49 -5.53 -10.87
CA ASN A 67 -19.25 -4.51 -11.59
C ASN A 67 -18.35 -3.58 -12.43
N GLY A 68 -17.18 -3.23 -11.91
CA GLY A 68 -16.18 -2.40 -12.60
C GLY A 68 -15.24 -3.19 -13.51
N ASN A 69 -15.35 -4.52 -13.50
CA ASN A 69 -14.46 -5.47 -14.16
C ASN A 69 -12.98 -5.18 -13.87
N PHE A 70 -12.63 -4.99 -12.59
CA PHE A 70 -11.23 -4.83 -12.18
C PHE A 70 -11.02 -5.38 -10.76
N THR A 71 -9.77 -5.70 -10.44
CA THR A 71 -9.35 -6.10 -9.10
C THR A 71 -8.34 -5.07 -8.57
N GLY A 72 -8.54 -4.61 -7.34
CA GLY A 72 -7.65 -3.70 -6.62
C GLY A 72 -6.69 -4.46 -5.72
N TYR A 73 -5.42 -4.01 -5.68
CA TYR A 73 -4.35 -4.69 -4.95
C TYR A 73 -3.61 -3.75 -3.99
N GLY A 74 -3.30 -4.28 -2.81
CA GLY A 74 -2.40 -3.71 -1.82
C GLY A 74 -2.95 -2.48 -1.10
N LEU A 75 -2.05 -1.72 -0.50
CA LEU A 75 -2.39 -0.62 0.42
C LEU A 75 -3.30 0.45 -0.23
N PHE A 76 -3.09 0.74 -1.51
CA PHE A 76 -3.81 1.77 -2.27
C PHE A 76 -4.81 1.21 -3.28
N GLN A 77 -5.14 -0.09 -3.21
CA GLN A 77 -6.10 -0.74 -4.11
C GLN A 77 -5.83 -0.45 -5.60
N ILE A 78 -4.57 -0.59 -6.00
CA ILE A 78 -4.10 -0.33 -7.36
C ILE A 78 -4.75 -1.34 -8.32
N ARG A 79 -5.38 -0.86 -9.38
CA ARG A 79 -6.15 -1.71 -10.32
C ARG A 79 -5.25 -2.47 -11.28
N ASN A 80 -5.48 -3.77 -11.46
CA ASN A 80 -4.80 -4.61 -12.46
C ASN A 80 -4.85 -4.03 -13.88
N ASN A 81 -6.04 -3.76 -14.42
CA ASN A 81 -6.23 -3.48 -15.85
C ASN A 81 -5.32 -2.38 -16.44
N ASP A 82 -4.97 -1.37 -15.63
CA ASP A 82 -4.15 -0.22 -16.04
C ASP A 82 -2.71 -0.27 -15.51
N TRP A 83 -2.47 -0.84 -14.32
CA TRP A 83 -1.25 -0.54 -13.55
C TRP A 83 -0.34 -1.74 -13.29
N CYS A 84 -0.86 -2.97 -13.13
CA CYS A 84 -0.07 -4.17 -12.81
C CYS A 84 -0.56 -5.41 -13.57
N ASP A 85 0.24 -6.48 -13.66
CA ASP A 85 -0.05 -7.72 -14.40
C ASP A 85 -0.46 -7.50 -15.88
N HIS A 86 -1.38 -8.32 -16.40
CA HIS A 86 -1.81 -8.34 -17.78
C HIS A 86 -2.75 -7.18 -18.08
N GLY A 87 -2.37 -6.32 -19.03
CA GLY A 87 -3.06 -5.07 -19.34
C GLY A 87 -2.06 -4.04 -19.87
N LYS A 88 -2.20 -2.77 -19.47
CA LYS A 88 -1.21 -1.72 -19.82
C LYS A 88 0.05 -1.77 -18.97
N ASN A 89 -0.03 -2.39 -17.79
CA ASN A 89 1.05 -2.53 -16.81
C ASN A 89 1.97 -1.30 -16.70
N ARG A 90 1.39 -0.12 -16.49
CA ARG A 90 2.15 1.13 -16.49
C ARG A 90 3.19 1.20 -15.37
N CYS A 91 3.01 0.42 -14.31
CA CYS A 91 3.99 0.34 -13.23
C CYS A 91 5.13 -0.64 -13.52
N HIS A 92 4.97 -1.55 -14.49
CA HIS A 92 5.91 -2.63 -14.82
C HIS A 92 6.18 -3.56 -13.63
N VAL A 93 5.11 -3.93 -12.92
CA VAL A 93 5.16 -4.83 -11.75
C VAL A 93 4.06 -5.88 -11.85
N SER A 94 4.25 -7.01 -11.17
CA SER A 94 3.14 -7.95 -10.96
C SER A 94 2.17 -7.41 -9.90
N CYS A 95 0.89 -7.73 -9.98
CA CYS A 95 -0.05 -7.30 -8.93
C CYS A 95 0.23 -7.99 -7.59
N SER A 96 0.84 -9.18 -7.62
CA SER A 96 1.35 -9.85 -6.42
C SER A 96 2.46 -9.08 -5.72
N ALA A 97 3.32 -8.35 -6.45
CA ALA A 97 4.38 -7.53 -5.86
C ALA A 97 3.81 -6.35 -5.05
N LEU A 98 2.57 -5.93 -5.33
CA LEU A 98 1.87 -4.89 -4.58
C LEU A 98 1.30 -5.39 -3.24
N LEU A 99 1.22 -6.71 -3.05
CA LEU A 99 0.76 -7.35 -1.82
C LEU A 99 1.93 -7.56 -0.84
N ASN A 100 2.68 -6.49 -0.56
CA ASN A 100 3.91 -6.56 0.23
C ASN A 100 3.95 -5.47 1.32
N PRO A 101 4.15 -5.82 2.61
CA PRO A 101 4.29 -4.85 3.69
C PRO A 101 5.53 -3.95 3.59
N ASN A 102 6.47 -4.23 2.69
CA ASN A 102 7.59 -3.32 2.42
C ASN A 102 7.11 -2.00 1.77
N LEU A 103 6.03 -2.05 0.98
CA LEU A 103 5.42 -0.92 0.26
C LEU A 103 6.27 -0.26 -0.83
N ASN A 104 7.52 -0.68 -1.08
CA ASN A 104 8.40 -0.05 -2.08
C ASN A 104 7.76 0.01 -3.48
N GLU A 105 7.32 -1.13 -4.00
CA GLU A 105 6.69 -1.23 -5.33
C GLU A 105 5.35 -0.50 -5.36
N THR A 106 4.62 -0.51 -4.24
CA THR A 106 3.35 0.20 -4.07
C THR A 106 3.53 1.72 -4.15
N ILE A 107 4.55 2.25 -3.48
CA ILE A 107 4.88 3.68 -3.45
C ILE A 107 5.34 4.16 -4.82
N GLU A 108 6.24 3.41 -5.48
CA GLU A 108 6.72 3.78 -6.81
C GLU A 108 5.59 3.75 -7.85
N CYS A 109 4.68 2.78 -7.75
CA CYS A 109 3.49 2.76 -8.61
C CYS A 109 2.55 3.94 -8.30
N ALA A 110 2.32 4.27 -7.03
CA ALA A 110 1.49 5.42 -6.63
C ALA A 110 2.04 6.75 -7.17
N LYS A 111 3.36 6.94 -7.15
CA LYS A 111 4.00 8.12 -7.76
C LYS A 111 3.70 8.24 -9.26
N LYS A 112 3.73 7.12 -10.00
CA LYS A 112 3.37 7.10 -11.43
C LYS A 112 1.89 7.42 -11.65
N ILE A 113 1.00 6.95 -10.76
CA ILE A 113 -0.44 7.20 -10.82
C ILE A 113 -0.73 8.69 -10.65
N VAL A 114 -0.16 9.31 -9.61
CA VAL A 114 -0.45 10.71 -9.26
C VAL A 114 0.15 11.70 -10.25
N LYS A 115 1.27 11.37 -10.90
CA LYS A 115 1.80 12.13 -12.06
C LYS A 115 0.87 12.14 -13.28
N GLY A 116 -0.12 11.25 -13.32
CA GLY A 116 -1.14 11.25 -14.37
C GLY A 116 -2.13 12.40 -14.24
N LYS A 117 -2.86 12.70 -15.32
CA LYS A 117 -3.84 13.82 -15.40
C LYS A 117 -4.94 13.85 -14.32
N ARG A 118 -5.10 12.79 -13.52
CA ARG A 118 -6.15 12.65 -12.51
C ARG A 118 -5.66 12.84 -11.07
N GLY A 119 -4.35 12.95 -10.82
CA GLY A 119 -3.81 13.06 -9.45
C GLY A 119 -4.25 11.91 -8.54
N MET A 120 -4.52 12.21 -7.26
CA MET A 120 -5.13 11.26 -6.32
C MET A 120 -6.63 10.98 -6.57
N GLY A 121 -7.28 11.66 -7.52
CA GLY A 121 -8.62 11.33 -7.99
C GLY A 121 -9.72 11.34 -6.91
N ALA A 122 -10.69 10.42 -7.01
CA ALA A 122 -11.90 10.36 -6.16
C ALA A 122 -11.63 10.17 -4.66
N CYS A 123 -10.47 9.60 -4.32
CA CYS A 123 -10.04 9.33 -2.95
C CYS A 123 -9.60 10.60 -2.21
N GLU A 124 -9.39 11.68 -2.95
CA GLU A 124 -9.08 13.01 -2.44
C GLU A 124 -10.29 13.64 -1.71
N ILE A 125 -11.53 13.33 -2.10
CA ILE A 125 -12.72 14.01 -1.57
C ILE A 125 -12.97 13.72 -0.08
N PRO A 126 -12.94 12.45 0.40
CA PRO A 126 -13.02 12.15 1.82
C PRO A 126 -11.84 12.75 2.61
N CYS A 127 -10.63 12.71 2.05
CA CYS A 127 -9.42 13.14 2.73
C CYS A 127 -9.26 14.67 2.81
N ARG A 128 -9.61 15.41 1.75
CA ARG A 128 -9.69 16.89 1.79
C ARG A 128 -10.76 17.38 2.75
N ARG A 129 -11.92 16.72 2.84
CA ARG A 129 -12.95 17.07 3.84
C ARG A 129 -12.44 16.87 5.27
N LEU A 130 -11.65 15.83 5.52
CA LEU A 130 -10.99 15.61 6.82
C LEU A 130 -9.86 16.60 7.09
N ALA A 131 -9.17 17.09 6.06
CA ALA A 131 -8.11 18.08 6.18
C ALA A 131 -8.64 19.52 6.35
N GLY A 132 -9.75 19.88 5.68
CA GLY A 132 -10.35 21.22 5.68
C GLY A 132 -11.40 21.47 6.78
N ALA A 133 -11.93 20.42 7.41
CA ALA A 133 -12.68 20.56 8.65
C ALA A 133 -11.69 20.78 9.81
N SER A 134 -11.47 22.04 10.18
CA SER A 134 -10.73 22.49 11.36
C SER A 134 -11.14 21.70 12.62
N GLY A 135 -10.45 20.58 12.83
CA GLY A 135 -10.89 19.49 13.71
C GLY A 135 -10.18 18.15 13.43
N ALA A 136 -9.12 18.13 12.63
CA ALA A 136 -8.27 16.97 12.34
C ALA A 136 -7.52 16.38 13.56
N SER A 137 -7.95 16.66 14.80
CA SER A 137 -7.28 16.28 16.04
C SER A 137 -7.20 14.75 16.26
N LYS A 138 -8.05 13.92 15.65
CA LYS A 138 -8.01 12.45 15.88
C LYS A 138 -7.03 11.69 14.97
N HIS A 139 -6.73 12.21 13.77
CA HIS A 139 -5.73 11.68 12.83
C HIS A 139 -4.48 12.58 12.74
N ARG A 140 -4.39 13.60 13.58
CA ARG A 140 -3.22 14.46 13.80
C ARG A 140 -2.67 14.26 15.23
N ARG A 141 -2.86 13.06 15.79
CA ARG A 141 -2.10 12.60 16.95
C ARG A 141 -0.79 12.04 16.45
N ASP A 142 0.29 12.56 17.03
CA ASP A 142 1.66 12.45 16.55
C ASP A 142 2.03 11.01 16.18
N CYS A 143 2.45 10.89 14.93
CA CYS A 143 3.48 9.97 14.48
C CYS A 143 4.65 10.89 14.11
#